data_AF-A0A6N7QUJ1-F1
#
_entry.id   AF-A0A6N7QUJ1-F1
#
_cell.length_a   1.000
_cell.length_b   1.000
_cell.length_c   1.000
_cell.angle_alpha   90.00
_cell.angle_beta   90.00
_cell.angle_gamma   90.00
#
_symmetry.space_group_name_H-M   'P 1'
#
loop_
_entity.id
_entity.type
_entity.pdbx_description
1 polymer ?
#
loop_
_entity_poly.entity_id
_entity_poly.type
_entity_poly.pdbx_seq_one_letter_code
_entity_poly.pdbx_strand_id
1 'polypeptide(L)'
;MVSFFTSNIPAFMKGELEKLFHKINPLIKKNAKYMMFAVPLLFISVFNLIFFLFFGGFSNGMVAVVVVYALMAAVGMALYKESKHIKKKIQQLEMEHIVTRIEKSDILNEHKKKDYISLIKAQPKMGLQTFINFLTEENDRRKMMEE
;
A
#
# COMPACT_ATOMS: atom_id res chain seq x y z
N MET A 1 -9.92 1.61 -8.05
CA MET A 1 -9.28 0.59 -7.19
C MET A 1 -10.12 0.18 -5.97
N VAL A 2 -10.99 1.02 -5.38
CA VAL A 2 -11.89 0.59 -4.27
C VAL A 2 -13.01 -0.36 -4.76
N SER A 3 -13.44 -0.23 -6.01
CA SER A 3 -14.53 -1.02 -6.62
C SER A 3 -14.27 -2.54 -6.68
N PHE A 4 -13.02 -3.01 -6.68
CA PHE A 4 -12.73 -4.44 -6.82
C PHE A 4 -12.96 -5.26 -5.54
N PHE A 5 -13.04 -4.62 -4.38
CA PHE A 5 -13.27 -5.31 -3.11
C PHE A 5 -14.76 -5.30 -2.69
N THR A 6 -15.57 -4.38 -3.22
CA THR A 6 -16.90 -4.09 -2.67
C THR A 6 -18.00 -5.08 -3.04
N SER A 7 -17.80 -5.95 -4.03
CA SER A 7 -18.86 -6.82 -4.54
C SER A 7 -19.14 -8.04 -3.66
N ASN A 8 -18.15 -8.47 -2.86
CA ASN A 8 -18.21 -9.71 -2.06
C ASN A 8 -17.94 -9.46 -0.56
N ILE A 9 -17.95 -8.22 -0.09
CA ILE A 9 -17.77 -7.90 1.34
C ILE A 9 -19.13 -7.90 2.03
N PRO A 10 -19.36 -8.78 3.03
CA PRO A 10 -20.51 -8.73 3.90
C PRO A 10 -20.78 -7.35 4.50
N ALA A 11 -22.05 -7.01 4.68
CA ALA A 11 -22.48 -5.70 5.17
C ALA A 11 -21.83 -5.29 6.51
N PHE A 12 -21.61 -6.26 7.42
CA PHE A 12 -20.99 -6.04 8.73
C PHE A 12 -19.53 -5.56 8.63
N MET A 13 -18.79 -5.96 7.59
CA MET A 13 -17.40 -5.53 7.38
C MET A 13 -17.29 -4.21 6.63
N LYS A 14 -18.28 -3.89 5.78
CA LYS A 14 -18.25 -2.73 4.89
C LYS A 14 -18.00 -1.43 5.66
N GLY A 15 -18.66 -1.24 6.80
CA GLY A 15 -18.51 -0.04 7.62
C GLY A 15 -17.11 0.15 8.20
N GLU A 16 -16.45 -0.92 8.66
CA GLU A 16 -15.09 -0.83 9.22
C GLU A 16 -14.04 -0.63 8.13
N LEU A 17 -14.19 -1.36 7.01
CA LEU A 17 -13.31 -1.19 5.86
C LEU A 17 -13.44 0.20 5.24
N GLU A 18 -14.66 0.76 5.17
CA GLU A 18 -14.86 2.12 4.67
C GLU A 18 -14.20 3.17 5.56
N LYS A 19 -14.26 3.04 6.90
CA LYS A 19 -13.54 3.93 7.82
C LYS A 19 -12.03 3.85 7.62
N LEU A 20 -11.49 2.64 7.48
CA LEU A 20 -10.08 2.42 7.19
C LEU A 20 -9.69 3.08 5.87
N PHE A 21 -10.40 2.75 4.79
CA PHE A 21 -10.13 3.28 3.46
C PHE A 21 -10.28 4.80 3.42
N HIS A 22 -11.25 5.39 4.10
CA HIS A 22 -11.41 6.84 4.16
C HIS A 22 -10.14 7.54 4.69
N LYS A 23 -9.49 6.97 5.71
CA LYS A 23 -8.24 7.50 6.26
C LYS A 23 -7.04 7.36 5.31
N ILE A 24 -6.91 6.21 4.63
CA ILE A 24 -5.71 5.92 3.82
C ILE A 24 -5.85 6.33 2.34
N ASN A 25 -7.07 6.45 1.81
CA ASN A 25 -7.35 6.82 0.43
C ASN A 25 -6.69 8.12 -0.05
N PRO A 26 -6.62 9.23 0.73
CA PRO A 26 -5.88 10.42 0.29
C PRO A 26 -4.39 10.12 0.02
N LEU A 27 -3.76 9.28 0.85
CA LEU A 27 -2.38 8.86 0.66
C LEU A 27 -2.23 7.88 -0.49
N ILE A 28 -3.17 6.96 -0.68
CA ILE A 28 -3.18 6.04 -1.83
C ILE A 28 -3.24 6.84 -3.14
N LYS A 29 -4.13 7.85 -3.21
CA LYS A 29 -4.23 8.74 -4.37
C LYS A 29 -2.92 9.49 -4.62
N LYS A 30 -2.30 10.05 -3.57
CA LYS A 30 -0.99 10.73 -3.67
C LYS A 30 0.10 9.78 -4.18
N ASN A 31 0.17 8.57 -3.63
CA ASN A 31 1.12 7.55 -4.03
C ASN A 31 0.96 7.14 -5.51
N ALA A 32 -0.29 6.92 -5.93
CA ALA A 32 -0.60 6.55 -7.31
C ALA A 32 -0.17 7.64 -8.30
N LYS A 33 -0.39 8.92 -7.97
CA LYS A 33 0.09 10.04 -8.79
C LYS A 33 1.60 10.03 -8.97
N TYR A 34 2.37 9.82 -7.90
CA TYR A 34 3.83 9.74 -8.01
C TYR A 34 4.30 8.53 -8.80
N MET A 35 3.72 7.36 -8.58
CA MET A 35 4.06 6.16 -9.35
C MET A 35 3.73 6.30 -10.83
N MET A 36 2.61 6.96 -11.17
CA MET A 36 2.19 7.18 -12.56
C MET A 36 3.22 7.96 -13.37
N PHE A 37 3.95 8.90 -12.75
CA PHE A 37 5.03 9.63 -13.42
C PHE A 37 6.40 8.96 -13.25
N ALA A 38 6.70 8.44 -12.06
CA ALA A 38 8.00 7.83 -11.76
C ALA A 38 8.31 6.62 -12.65
N VAL A 39 7.32 5.75 -12.87
CA VAL A 39 7.53 4.49 -13.60
C VAL A 39 7.89 4.75 -15.08
N PRO A 40 7.13 5.54 -15.86
CA PRO A 40 7.52 5.88 -17.23
C PRO A 40 8.84 6.65 -17.30
N LEU A 41 9.07 7.63 -16.42
CA LEU A 41 10.31 8.41 -16.38
C LEU A 41 11.53 7.51 -16.19
N LEU A 42 11.47 6.62 -15.18
CA LEU A 42 12.55 5.67 -14.92
C LEU A 42 12.71 4.67 -16.06
N PHE A 43 11.61 4.13 -16.58
CA PHE A 43 11.68 3.15 -17.67
C PHE A 43 12.35 3.76 -18.91
N ILE A 44 11.87 4.91 -19.38
CA ILE A 44 12.41 5.58 -20.56
C ILE A 44 13.87 5.97 -20.31
N SER A 45 14.18 6.65 -19.21
CA SER A 45 15.54 7.13 -18.95
C SER A 45 16.55 6.00 -18.78
N VAL A 46 16.26 5.03 -17.90
CA VAL A 46 17.18 3.93 -17.60
C VAL A 46 17.34 3.01 -18.82
N PHE A 47 16.25 2.69 -19.53
CA PHE A 47 16.33 1.86 -20.73
C PHE A 47 17.19 2.54 -21.81
N ASN A 48 16.96 3.82 -22.08
CA ASN A 48 17.77 4.55 -23.07
C ASN A 48 19.24 4.67 -22.64
N LEU A 49 19.53 4.95 -21.37
CA LEU A 49 20.91 5.01 -20.87
C LEU A 49 21.64 3.68 -21.01
N ILE A 50 20.98 2.56 -20.66
CA ILE A 50 21.53 1.21 -20.86
C ILE A 50 21.75 0.95 -22.36
N PHE A 51 20.77 1.30 -23.20
CA PHE A 51 20.89 1.12 -24.64
C PHE A 51 22.09 1.87 -25.23
N PHE A 52 22.30 3.13 -24.86
CA PHE A 52 23.46 3.90 -25.30
C PHE A 52 24.78 3.30 -24.80
N LEU A 53 24.81 2.83 -23.55
CA LEU A 53 26.01 2.25 -22.94
C LEU A 53 26.47 0.96 -23.64
N PHE A 54 25.53 0.11 -24.07
CA PHE A 54 25.85 -1.23 -24.59
C PHE A 54 25.71 -1.38 -26.11
N PHE A 55 24.86 -0.59 -26.77
CA PHE A 55 24.53 -0.78 -28.19
C PHE A 55 24.82 0.44 -29.08
N GLY A 56 24.70 1.66 -28.53
CA GLY A 56 24.75 2.89 -29.34
C GLY A 56 26.14 3.49 -29.59
N GLY A 57 27.09 3.27 -28.67
CA GLY A 57 28.39 3.95 -28.69
C GLY A 57 28.28 5.46 -28.43
N PHE A 58 29.27 6.05 -27.76
CA PHE A 58 29.27 7.49 -27.49
C PHE A 58 29.82 8.27 -28.69
N SER A 59 28.92 8.69 -29.58
CA SER A 59 29.24 9.60 -30.68
C SER A 59 29.38 11.05 -30.19
N ASN A 60 30.24 11.84 -30.85
CA ASN A 60 30.38 13.28 -30.61
C ASN A 60 29.03 13.98 -30.82
N GLY A 61 28.43 14.47 -29.72
CA GLY A 61 27.11 15.10 -29.70
C GLY A 61 26.07 14.41 -28.80
N MET A 62 26.30 13.16 -28.37
CA MET A 62 25.36 12.43 -27.51
C MET A 62 25.44 12.81 -26.02
N VAL A 63 26.47 13.54 -25.60
CA VAL A 63 26.66 13.96 -24.20
C VAL A 63 25.44 14.74 -23.67
N ALA A 64 24.90 15.65 -24.47
CA ALA A 64 23.71 16.43 -24.08
C ALA A 64 22.48 15.53 -23.85
N VAL A 65 22.27 14.53 -24.71
CA VAL A 65 21.16 13.58 -24.62
C VAL A 65 21.30 12.70 -23.37
N VAL A 66 22.51 12.24 -23.07
CA VAL A 66 22.81 11.45 -21.88
C VAL A 66 22.56 12.26 -20.60
N VAL A 67 22.92 13.54 -20.58
CA VAL A 67 22.62 14.44 -19.46
C VAL A 67 21.12 14.58 -19.26
N VAL A 68 20.33 14.75 -20.33
CA VAL A 68 18.86 14.83 -20.24
C VAL A 68 18.28 13.54 -19.64
N TYR A 69 18.68 12.37 -20.14
CA TYR A 69 18.19 11.11 -19.59
C TYR A 69 18.64 10.88 -18.14
N ALA A 70 19.86 11.29 -17.77
CA ALA A 70 20.31 11.22 -16.38
C ALA A 70 19.47 12.10 -15.45
N LEU A 71 19.12 13.32 -15.89
CA LEU A 71 18.22 14.20 -15.14
C LEU A 71 16.81 13.59 -15.03
N MET A 72 16.27 13.02 -16.11
CA MET A 72 14.99 12.31 -16.08
C MET A 72 15.01 11.13 -15.10
N ALA A 73 16.10 10.35 -15.09
CA ALA A 73 16.29 9.24 -14.17
C ALA A 73 16.33 9.72 -12.71
N ALA A 74 17.06 10.81 -12.44
CA ALA A 74 17.15 11.41 -11.11
C ALA A 74 15.78 11.87 -10.60
N VAL A 75 15.00 12.56 -11.44
CA VAL A 75 13.64 12.99 -11.10
C VAL A 75 12.71 11.79 -10.89
N GLY A 76 12.76 10.80 -11.78
CA GLY A 76 11.99 9.56 -11.64
C GLY A 76 12.32 8.81 -10.34
N MET A 77 13.59 8.74 -9.97
CA MET A 77 14.05 8.09 -8.75
C MET A 77 13.61 8.85 -7.50
N ALA A 78 13.64 10.19 -7.52
CA ALA A 78 13.14 11.02 -6.43
C ALA A 78 11.63 10.80 -6.19
N LEU A 79 10.83 10.78 -7.26
CA LEU A 79 9.40 10.49 -7.18
C LEU A 79 9.12 9.06 -6.69
N TYR A 80 9.91 8.08 -7.15
CA TYR A 80 9.82 6.69 -6.68
C TYR A 80 10.14 6.57 -5.18
N LYS A 81 11.16 7.28 -4.69
CA LYS A 81 11.53 7.32 -3.28
C LYS A 81 10.40 7.91 -2.43
N GLU A 82 9.80 9.01 -2.85
CA GLU A 82 8.66 9.63 -2.18
C GLU A 82 7.44 8.69 -2.15
N SER A 83 7.15 8.00 -3.26
CA SER A 83 6.12 6.95 -3.30
C SER A 83 6.39 5.85 -2.26
N LYS A 84 7.64 5.40 -2.11
CA LYS A 84 8.01 4.41 -1.09
C LYS A 84 7.77 4.91 0.34
N HIS A 85 8.03 6.18 0.62
CA HIS A 85 7.73 6.80 1.92
C HIS A 85 6.23 6.85 2.19
N ILE A 86 5.43 7.26 1.21
CA ILE A 86 3.96 7.29 1.35
C ILE A 86 3.41 5.88 1.54
N LYS A 87 3.91 4.88 0.81
CA LYS A 87 3.52 3.48 0.99
C LYS A 87 3.75 2.99 2.42
N LYS A 88 4.89 3.33 3.02
CA LYS A 88 5.16 3.01 4.44
C LYS A 88 4.17 3.70 5.37
N LYS A 89 3.85 4.97 5.12
CA LYS A 89 2.87 5.72 5.94
C LYS A 89 1.46 5.13 5.83
N ILE A 90 1.06 4.66 4.65
CA ILE A 90 -0.21 3.94 4.45
C ILE A 90 -0.24 2.69 5.33
N GLN A 91 0.81 1.86 5.29
CA GLN A 91 0.89 0.63 6.10
C GLN A 91 0.87 0.91 7.61
N GLN A 92 1.53 1.98 8.05
CA GLN A 92 1.50 2.38 9.46
C GLN A 92 0.09 2.78 9.92
N LEU A 93 -0.60 3.63 9.14
CA LEU A 93 -1.96 4.06 9.46
C LEU A 93 -2.97 2.91 9.40
N GLU A 94 -2.80 2.00 8.44
CA GLU A 94 -3.59 0.78 8.34
C GLU A 94 -3.43 -0.07 9.59
N MET A 95 -2.19 -0.38 9.97
CA MET A 95 -1.88 -1.18 11.15
C MET A 95 -2.39 -0.53 12.43
N GLU A 96 -2.17 0.78 12.61
CA GLU A 96 -2.64 1.52 13.77
C GLU A 96 -4.16 1.43 13.91
N HIS A 97 -4.89 1.64 12.81
CA HIS A 97 -6.35 1.57 12.80
C HIS A 97 -6.86 0.18 13.14
N ILE A 98 -6.29 -0.85 12.52
CA ILE A 98 -6.67 -2.25 12.74
C ILE A 98 -6.41 -2.66 14.19
N VAL A 99 -5.21 -2.41 14.71
CA VAL A 99 -4.84 -2.77 16.10
C VAL A 99 -5.77 -2.08 17.09
N THR A 100 -6.00 -0.77 16.92
CA THR A 100 -6.92 -0.01 17.77
C THR A 100 -8.34 -0.58 17.73
N ARG A 101 -8.81 -1.06 16.56
CA ARG A 101 -10.15 -1.62 16.43
C ARG A 101 -10.28 -3.00 17.10
N ILE A 102 -9.23 -3.82 17.02
CA ILE A 102 -9.18 -5.14 17.68
C ILE A 102 -9.16 -4.99 19.20
N GLU A 103 -8.35 -4.05 19.73
CA GLU A 103 -8.28 -3.79 21.17
C GLU A 103 -9.63 -3.41 21.76
N LYS A 104 -10.42 -2.63 21.02
CA LYS A 104 -11.78 -2.18 21.37
C LYS A 104 -12.88 -3.24 21.23
N SER A 105 -12.57 -4.47 20.84
CA SER A 105 -13.57 -5.54 20.74
C SER A 105 -14.00 -6.00 22.13
N ASP A 106 -15.29 -5.99 22.44
CA ASP A 106 -15.78 -6.55 23.71
C ASP A 106 -16.19 -8.03 23.59
N ILE A 107 -16.15 -8.58 22.37
CA ILE A 107 -16.67 -9.92 22.05
C ILE A 107 -15.57 -11.00 22.15
N LEU A 108 -14.36 -10.66 21.71
CA LEU A 108 -13.22 -11.57 21.75
C LEU A 108 -12.47 -11.44 23.07
N ASN A 109 -11.97 -12.56 23.60
CA ASN A 109 -11.16 -12.56 24.81
C ASN A 109 -9.78 -11.90 24.58
N GLU A 110 -9.14 -11.47 25.67
CA GLU A 110 -7.86 -10.76 25.61
C GLU A 110 -6.72 -11.56 24.97
N HIS A 111 -6.73 -12.89 25.10
CA HIS A 111 -5.73 -13.75 24.46
C HIS A 111 -5.87 -13.72 22.93
N LYS A 112 -7.08 -13.87 22.40
CA LYS A 112 -7.34 -13.82 20.96
C LYS A 112 -7.02 -12.46 20.35
N LYS A 113 -7.35 -11.37 21.05
CA LYS A 113 -6.96 -10.02 20.62
C LYS A 113 -5.45 -9.92 20.44
N LYS A 114 -4.68 -10.38 21.44
CA LYS A 114 -3.20 -10.37 21.40
C LYS A 114 -2.66 -11.23 20.25
N ASP A 115 -3.24 -12.40 20.00
CA ASP A 115 -2.84 -13.27 18.88
C ASP A 115 -2.99 -12.55 17.54
N TYR A 116 -4.16 -11.96 17.28
CA TYR A 116 -4.43 -11.19 16.06
C TYR A 116 -3.48 -10.00 15.91
N ILE A 117 -3.29 -9.22 16.97
CA ILE A 117 -2.36 -8.08 16.98
C ILE A 117 -0.93 -8.55 16.68
N SER A 118 -0.49 -9.67 17.26
CA SER A 118 0.83 -10.23 17.00
C SER A 118 0.99 -10.63 15.53
N LEU A 119 -0.04 -11.24 14.94
CA LEU A 119 -0.04 -11.69 13.55
C LEU A 119 0.05 -10.50 12.58
N ILE A 120 -0.69 -9.43 12.85
CA ILE A 120 -0.64 -8.19 12.06
C ILE A 120 0.74 -7.53 12.15
N LYS A 121 1.32 -7.47 13.35
CA LYS A 121 2.66 -6.89 13.56
C LYS A 121 3.76 -7.73 12.91
N ALA A 122 3.62 -9.06 12.93
CA ALA A 122 4.57 -9.99 12.31
C ALA A 122 4.48 -9.94 10.77
N GLN A 123 3.27 -9.78 10.22
CA GLN A 123 3.03 -9.76 8.78
C GLN A 123 2.21 -8.54 8.34
N PRO A 124 2.79 -7.32 8.34
CA PRO A 124 2.05 -6.10 7.99
C PRO A 124 1.44 -6.12 6.59
N LYS A 125 2.03 -6.89 5.65
CA LYS A 125 1.49 -7.06 4.29
C LYS A 125 0.18 -7.84 4.26
N MET A 126 -0.08 -8.68 5.25
CA MET A 126 -1.32 -9.45 5.39
C MET A 126 -2.28 -8.80 6.40
N GLY A 127 -1.96 -7.62 6.93
CA GLY A 127 -2.72 -6.95 7.98
C GLY A 127 -4.22 -6.82 7.67
N LEU A 128 -4.56 -6.35 6.47
CA LEU A 128 -5.96 -6.27 6.01
C LEU A 128 -6.67 -7.63 5.99
N GLN A 129 -6.00 -8.68 5.52
CA GLN A 129 -6.59 -10.03 5.48
C GLN A 129 -6.80 -10.58 6.89
N THR A 130 -5.81 -10.40 7.77
CA THR A 130 -5.93 -10.76 9.18
C THR A 130 -7.06 -10.00 9.86
N PHE A 131 -7.25 -8.72 9.52
CA PHE A 131 -8.35 -7.91 10.03
C PHE A 131 -9.73 -8.40 9.55
N ILE A 132 -9.85 -8.77 8.28
CA ILE A 132 -11.07 -9.39 7.74
C ILE A 132 -11.39 -10.68 8.51
N ASN A 133 -10.41 -11.54 8.75
CA ASN A 133 -10.62 -12.77 9.52
C ASN A 133 -11.06 -12.48 10.95
N PHE A 134 -10.47 -11.47 11.59
CA PHE A 134 -10.89 -10.99 12.91
C PHE A 134 -12.35 -10.51 12.91
N LEU A 135 -12.76 -9.70 11.93
CA LEU A 135 -14.14 -9.20 11.85
C LEU A 135 -15.14 -10.33 11.63
N THR A 136 -14.78 -11.34 10.84
CA THR A 136 -15.60 -12.54 10.64
C THR A 136 -15.76 -13.30 11.96
N GLU A 137 -14.68 -13.57 12.69
CA GLU A 137 -14.76 -14.27 13.98
C GLU A 137 -15.56 -13.45 15.02
N GLU A 138 -15.37 -12.13 15.07
CA GLU A 138 -16.14 -11.23 15.95
C GLU A 138 -17.64 -11.33 15.66
N ASN A 139 -18.03 -11.30 14.38
CA ASN A 139 -19.42 -11.40 13.96
C ASN A 139 -20.03 -12.78 14.26
N ASP A 140 -19.30 -13.87 14.01
CA ASP A 140 -19.81 -15.23 14.25
C ASP A 140 -20.02 -15.48 15.76
N ARG A 141 -19.08 -15.01 16.60
CA ARG A 141 -19.25 -15.07 18.06
C ARG A 141 -20.40 -14.21 18.56
N ARG A 142 -20.61 -13.02 17.97
CA ARG A 142 -21.74 -12.17 18.32
C ARG A 142 -23.06 -12.88 18.06
N LYS A 143 -23.22 -13.52 16.90
CA LYS A 143 -24.44 -14.28 16.57
C LYS A 143 -24.69 -15.42 17.56
N MET A 144 -23.65 -16.16 17.95
CA MET A 144 -23.76 -17.23 18.96
C MET A 144 -24.12 -16.74 20.37
N MET A 145 -23.94 -15.45 20.67
CA MET A 145 -24.35 -14.84 21.95
C MET A 145 -25.77 -14.26 21.91
N GLU A 146 -26.30 -14.02 20.71
CA GLU A 146 -27.64 -13.47 20.47
C GLU A 146 -28.71 -14.58 20.30
N GLU A 147 -28.29 -15.83 20.06
CA GLU A 147 -29.11 -17.06 20.05
C GLU A 147 -29.15 -17.73 21.44
#